data_AF-A0A2V6AVP7-F1
#
_entry.id   AF-A0A2V6AVP7-F1
#
_cell.length_a   1.000
_cell.length_b   1.000
_cell.length_c   1.000
_cell.angle_alpha   90.00
_cell.angle_beta   90.00
_cell.angle_gamma   90.00
#
_symmetry.space_group_name_H-M   'P 1'
#
loop_
_entity.id
_entity.type
_entity.pdbx_description
1 polymer ?
#
loop_
_entity_poly.entity_id
_entity_poly.type
_entity_poly.pdbx_seq_one_letter_code
_entity_poly.pdbx_strand_id
1 'polypeptide(L)'
;MKSMKTTKIILAIVAATALGLGAAQATQINGTVGFTSATNHPGGPGGSIVNNGGGSFTLNFNNPLSVNFGTDDYNTVPIPTDVNFTPITFQNGGGLTSTNTPLWTFTVGTGSTAVTYSFDLLSLSVASFHDGGVGKPSGLNLMGDGIAHITGFEDTEAIFALEATGTHLTFAILQPSNTAVPTTPDGGSALALLGIGLLAVEGLRRKLATA
;
A
#
# COMPACT_ATOMS: atom_id res chain seq x y z
N MET A 1 55.79 -27.16 28.70
CA MET A 1 54.68 -26.35 29.28
C MET A 1 54.28 -25.10 28.48
N LYS A 2 54.63 -24.98 27.18
CA LYS A 2 54.35 -23.79 26.36
C LYS A 2 53.24 -23.98 25.30
N SER A 3 52.69 -25.19 25.13
CA SER A 3 51.70 -25.52 24.07
C SER A 3 50.22 -25.55 24.49
N MET A 4 49.89 -25.49 25.80
CA MET A 4 48.48 -25.45 26.25
C MET A 4 47.87 -24.05 26.22
N LYS A 5 48.68 -22.98 26.22
CA LYS A 5 48.17 -21.60 26.23
C LYS A 5 47.74 -21.13 24.83
N THR A 6 48.43 -21.57 23.78
CA THR A 6 48.12 -21.23 22.39
C THR A 6 46.85 -21.92 21.87
N THR A 7 46.60 -23.16 22.31
CA THR A 7 45.43 -23.96 21.91
C THR A 7 44.10 -23.40 22.44
N LYS A 8 44.10 -22.78 23.63
CA LYS A 8 42.90 -22.14 24.20
C LYS A 8 42.51 -20.83 23.49
N ILE A 9 43.49 -20.12 22.93
CA ILE A 9 43.26 -18.86 22.21
C ILE A 9 42.68 -19.14 20.81
N ILE A 10 43.16 -20.18 20.13
CA ILE A 10 42.65 -20.57 18.81
C ILE A 10 41.20 -21.06 18.91
N LEU A 11 40.86 -21.82 19.95
CA LEU A 11 39.49 -22.31 20.15
C LEU A 11 38.50 -21.19 20.50
N ALA A 12 38.95 -20.12 21.18
CA ALA A 12 38.13 -18.94 21.47
C ALA A 12 37.86 -18.08 20.23
N ILE A 13 38.81 -18.01 19.28
CA ILE A 13 38.64 -17.26 18.02
C ILE A 13 37.70 -18.01 17.08
N VAL A 14 37.79 -19.35 17.00
CA VAL A 14 36.88 -20.17 16.17
C VAL A 14 35.46 -20.22 16.76
N ALA A 15 35.32 -20.19 18.09
CA ALA A 15 34.01 -20.05 18.74
C ALA A 15 33.39 -18.65 18.56
N ALA A 16 34.21 -17.60 18.49
CA ALA A 16 33.75 -16.24 18.22
C ALA A 16 33.37 -16.01 16.74
N THR A 17 33.96 -16.75 15.79
CA THR A 17 33.54 -16.74 14.38
C THR A 17 32.38 -17.69 14.08
N ALA A 18 32.13 -18.69 14.94
CA ALA A 18 30.99 -19.61 14.85
C ALA A 18 29.71 -19.10 15.54
N LEU A 19 29.80 -18.09 16.40
CA LEU A 19 28.68 -17.21 16.74
C LEU A 19 28.44 -16.23 15.59
N GLY A 20 28.32 -16.80 14.38
CA GLY A 20 27.98 -16.10 13.17
C GLY A 20 26.80 -15.22 13.46
N LEU A 21 27.10 -13.94 13.65
CA LEU A 21 26.23 -12.84 13.33
C LEU A 21 25.84 -13.10 11.88
N GLY A 22 24.78 -13.89 11.70
CA GLY A 22 24.05 -13.87 10.46
C GLY A 22 23.74 -12.40 10.27
N ALA A 23 24.37 -11.79 9.27
CA ALA A 23 23.77 -10.63 8.67
C ALA A 23 22.36 -11.12 8.33
N ALA A 24 21.37 -10.74 9.13
CA ALA A 24 19.99 -10.82 8.71
C ALA A 24 19.99 -10.02 7.42
N GLN A 25 19.99 -10.72 6.28
CA GLN A 25 19.80 -10.07 5.01
C GLN A 25 18.47 -9.38 5.17
N ALA A 26 18.51 -8.06 5.25
CA ALA A 26 17.30 -7.34 5.54
C ALA A 26 16.35 -7.64 4.38
N THR A 27 15.19 -8.15 4.75
CA THR A 27 14.30 -8.82 3.82
C THR A 27 13.38 -7.75 3.28
N GLN A 28 13.26 -7.67 1.95
CA GLN A 28 12.27 -6.82 1.31
C GLN A 28 10.86 -7.28 1.69
N ILE A 29 9.95 -6.32 1.77
CA ILE A 29 8.55 -6.55 2.06
C ILE A 29 7.89 -7.19 0.83
N ASN A 30 7.16 -8.28 1.05
CA ASN A 30 6.32 -8.91 0.06
C ASN A 30 4.86 -8.97 0.54
N GLY A 31 3.93 -8.80 -0.39
CA GLY A 31 2.50 -8.96 -0.14
C GLY A 31 1.70 -7.70 -0.42
N THR A 32 0.42 -7.79 -0.11
CA THR A 32 -0.57 -6.75 -0.35
C THR A 32 -1.37 -6.48 0.91
N VAL A 33 -1.68 -5.20 1.17
CA VAL A 33 -2.65 -4.78 2.19
C VAL A 33 -3.76 -3.95 1.55
N GLY A 34 -5.00 -4.25 1.91
CA GLY A 34 -6.18 -3.50 1.46
C GLY A 34 -6.93 -2.91 2.65
N PHE A 35 -7.57 -1.78 2.41
CA PHE A 35 -8.28 -1.02 3.44
C PHE A 35 -9.76 -0.84 3.07
N THR A 36 -10.60 -0.59 4.07
CA THR A 36 -12.02 -0.33 3.87
C THR A 36 -12.51 0.77 4.81
N SER A 37 -13.58 1.45 4.38
CA SER A 37 -14.31 2.45 5.16
C SER A 37 -15.75 2.00 5.42
N ALA A 38 -15.94 0.73 5.81
CA ALA A 38 -17.27 0.13 5.91
C ALA A 38 -18.20 1.00 6.78
N THR A 39 -19.48 1.11 6.38
CA THR A 39 -20.50 1.94 7.05
C THR A 39 -20.72 1.64 8.53
N ASN A 40 -20.25 0.48 9.00
CA ASN A 40 -20.40 0.00 10.38
C ASN A 40 -19.10 0.13 11.20
N HIS A 41 -18.04 0.74 10.64
CA HIS A 41 -16.81 1.06 11.38
C HIS A 41 -16.89 2.49 11.95
N PRO A 42 -16.26 2.80 13.09
CA PRO A 42 -16.25 4.15 13.65
C PRO A 42 -15.64 5.14 12.64
N GLY A 43 -16.48 5.96 12.01
CA GLY A 43 -16.08 6.87 10.93
C GLY A 43 -17.24 7.17 9.99
N GLY A 44 -17.88 6.16 9.39
CA GLY A 44 -18.87 6.35 8.32
C GLY A 44 -18.22 6.34 6.93
N PRO A 45 -18.80 6.99 5.88
CA PRO A 45 -18.26 6.92 4.51
C PRO A 45 -16.80 7.37 4.45
N GLY A 46 -16.03 6.82 3.49
CA GLY A 46 -14.57 6.78 3.57
C GLY A 46 -13.80 8.09 3.44
N GLY A 47 -14.47 9.20 3.12
CA GLY A 47 -13.80 10.48 3.02
C GLY A 47 -14.61 11.54 2.29
N SER A 48 -13.94 12.65 1.99
CA SER A 48 -14.46 13.75 1.18
C SER A 48 -13.39 14.31 0.25
N ILE A 49 -13.82 14.89 -0.89
CA ILE A 49 -12.95 15.62 -1.82
C ILE A 49 -13.22 17.11 -1.67
N VAL A 50 -12.15 17.89 -1.53
CA VAL A 50 -12.18 19.36 -1.54
C VAL A 50 -11.57 19.86 -2.84
N ASN A 51 -12.26 20.77 -3.54
CA ASN A 51 -11.72 21.47 -4.70
C ASN A 51 -10.99 22.73 -4.23
N ASN A 52 -9.67 22.78 -4.45
CA ASN A 52 -8.82 23.89 -4.03
C ASN A 52 -8.72 25.01 -5.09
N GLY A 53 -9.36 24.84 -6.24
CA GLY A 53 -9.23 25.70 -7.41
C GLY A 53 -8.05 25.30 -8.30
N GLY A 54 -8.03 25.83 -9.53
CA GLY A 54 -6.91 25.60 -10.47
C GLY A 54 -6.70 24.14 -10.91
N GLY A 55 -7.68 23.25 -10.70
CA GLY A 55 -7.56 21.81 -10.97
C GLY A 55 -6.87 21.02 -9.85
N SER A 56 -6.62 21.64 -8.70
CA SER A 56 -6.11 20.98 -7.49
C SER A 56 -7.25 20.47 -6.61
N PHE A 57 -7.06 19.28 -6.05
CA PHE A 57 -8.01 18.61 -5.17
C PHE A 57 -7.30 18.02 -3.96
N THR A 58 -8.01 17.97 -2.82
CA THR A 58 -7.56 17.26 -1.62
C THR A 58 -8.56 16.17 -1.27
N LEU A 59 -8.08 14.92 -1.21
CA LEU A 59 -8.79 13.79 -0.64
C LEU A 59 -8.55 13.75 0.87
N ASN A 60 -9.60 13.98 1.65
CA ASN A 60 -9.61 13.80 3.08
C ASN A 60 -10.19 12.43 3.42
N PHE A 61 -9.46 11.65 4.22
CA PHE A 61 -9.93 10.37 4.71
C PHE A 61 -10.69 10.54 6.01
N ASN A 62 -11.74 9.74 6.19
CA ASN A 62 -12.47 9.69 7.43
C ASN A 62 -11.86 8.64 8.35
N ASN A 63 -10.93 9.08 9.19
CA ASN A 63 -10.18 8.18 10.05
C ASN A 63 -10.96 7.80 11.33
N PRO A 64 -10.70 6.60 11.89
CA PRO A 64 -9.85 5.56 11.33
C PRO A 64 -10.51 4.84 10.15
N LEU A 65 -9.71 4.46 9.15
CA LEU A 65 -10.08 3.38 8.24
C LEU A 65 -9.71 2.03 8.87
N SER A 66 -10.06 0.92 8.21
CA SER A 66 -9.69 -0.42 8.68
C SER A 66 -8.88 -1.19 7.64
N VAL A 67 -7.93 -1.99 8.10
CA VAL A 67 -7.39 -3.10 7.31
C VAL A 67 -8.52 -4.08 7.01
N ASN A 68 -8.70 -4.39 5.73
CA ASN A 68 -9.74 -5.28 5.21
C ASN A 68 -9.19 -6.66 4.83
N PHE A 69 -7.97 -6.69 4.30
CA PHE A 69 -7.25 -7.93 4.00
C PHE A 69 -5.74 -7.68 3.95
N GLY A 70 -4.96 -8.75 4.11
CA GLY A 70 -3.51 -8.75 3.96
C GLY A 70 -3.02 -10.09 3.38
N THR A 71 -1.93 -10.07 2.61
CA THR A 71 -1.22 -11.27 2.13
C THR A 71 0.24 -11.24 2.54
N ASP A 72 0.88 -12.40 2.55
CA ASP A 72 2.32 -12.56 2.83
C ASP A 72 2.75 -11.82 4.11
N ASP A 73 3.61 -10.81 4.05
CA ASP A 73 4.09 -10.09 5.25
C ASP A 73 2.99 -9.30 5.96
N TYR A 74 1.84 -9.08 5.31
CA TYR A 74 0.64 -8.48 5.89
C TYR A 74 -0.38 -9.51 6.39
N ASN A 75 -0.16 -10.82 6.21
CA ASN A 75 -1.13 -11.86 6.60
C ASN A 75 -1.36 -11.98 8.12
N THR A 76 -0.43 -11.45 8.92
CA THR A 76 -0.48 -11.48 10.38
C THR A 76 -1.26 -10.33 10.99
N VAL A 77 -1.63 -9.33 10.18
CA VAL A 77 -2.37 -8.15 10.63
C VAL A 77 -3.81 -8.57 10.97
N PRO A 78 -4.27 -8.39 12.22
CA PRO A 78 -5.65 -8.71 12.60
C PRO A 78 -6.66 -7.87 11.80
N ILE A 79 -7.79 -8.48 11.43
CA ILE A 79 -8.86 -7.77 10.71
C ILE A 79 -10.09 -7.67 11.63
N PRO A 80 -10.66 -6.47 11.83
CA PRO A 80 -10.16 -5.16 11.39
C PRO A 80 -9.05 -4.62 12.31
N THR A 81 -8.03 -3.98 11.73
CA THR A 81 -7.08 -3.12 12.47
C THR A 81 -7.28 -1.68 12.03
N ASP A 82 -7.37 -0.75 12.98
CA ASP A 82 -7.52 0.67 12.68
C ASP A 82 -6.25 1.24 12.05
N VAL A 83 -6.43 2.06 11.01
CA VAL A 83 -5.36 2.75 10.30
C VAL A 83 -5.71 4.21 10.09
N ASN A 84 -4.71 5.08 10.28
CA ASN A 84 -4.84 6.51 10.02
C ASN A 84 -4.19 6.86 8.70
N PHE A 85 -4.94 7.54 7.83
CA PHE A 85 -4.48 8.10 6.57
C PHE A 85 -4.31 9.62 6.67
N THR A 86 -3.25 10.15 6.06
CA THR A 86 -3.06 11.58 5.84
C THR A 86 -3.77 12.02 4.55
N PRO A 87 -4.31 13.24 4.47
CA PRO A 87 -4.94 13.73 3.25
C PRO A 87 -3.97 13.76 2.06
N ILE A 88 -4.45 13.38 0.88
CA ILE A 88 -3.67 13.46 -0.37
C ILE A 88 -4.09 14.71 -1.12
N THR A 89 -3.13 15.58 -1.47
CA THR A 89 -3.37 16.71 -2.37
C THR A 89 -2.73 16.47 -3.73
N PHE A 90 -3.52 16.61 -4.79
CA PHE A 90 -3.11 16.28 -6.16
C PHE A 90 -3.66 17.27 -7.18
N GLN A 91 -3.00 17.32 -8.33
CA GLN A 91 -3.46 18.02 -9.53
C GLN A 91 -4.13 17.03 -10.48
N ASN A 92 -5.37 17.32 -10.89
CA ASN A 92 -6.11 16.46 -11.81
C ASN A 92 -5.41 16.37 -13.18
N GLY A 93 -5.10 15.15 -13.62
CA GLY A 93 -4.30 14.84 -14.81
C GLY A 93 -2.79 15.08 -14.66
N GLY A 94 -2.32 15.50 -13.48
CA GLY A 94 -0.91 15.83 -13.23
C GLY A 94 -0.21 14.84 -12.31
N GLY A 95 -0.58 14.84 -11.02
CA GLY A 95 0.10 14.05 -9.98
C GLY A 95 0.01 14.69 -8.60
N LEU A 96 0.88 14.29 -7.67
CA LEU A 96 0.94 14.89 -6.32
C LEU A 96 1.45 16.33 -6.35
N THR A 97 0.96 17.15 -5.42
CA THR A 97 1.54 18.48 -5.17
C THR A 97 2.74 18.44 -4.23
N SER A 98 2.84 17.39 -3.42
CA SER A 98 3.95 17.09 -2.50
C SER A 98 3.90 15.62 -2.11
N THR A 99 5.01 15.05 -1.65
CA THR A 99 5.03 13.70 -1.08
C THR A 99 4.16 13.61 0.18
N ASN A 100 3.57 12.44 0.42
CA ASN A 100 2.80 12.10 1.62
C ASN A 100 3.58 11.07 2.42
N THR A 101 4.29 11.52 3.47
CA THR A 101 5.24 10.69 4.23
C THR A 101 4.98 10.79 5.75
N PRO A 102 4.28 9.83 6.38
CA PRO A 102 3.57 8.72 5.74
C PRO A 102 2.21 9.12 5.17
N LEU A 103 1.79 8.41 4.13
CA LEU A 103 0.40 8.39 3.70
C LEU A 103 -0.47 7.69 4.75
N TRP A 104 -0.05 6.51 5.22
CA TRP A 104 -0.75 5.82 6.28
C TRP A 104 0.20 5.11 7.23
N THR A 105 -0.26 4.90 8.45
CA THR A 105 0.47 4.12 9.46
C THR A 105 -0.47 3.44 10.44
N PHE A 106 -0.09 2.25 10.88
CA PHE A 106 -0.73 1.53 11.98
C PHE A 106 0.28 0.60 12.67
N THR A 107 -0.03 0.20 13.90
CA THR A 107 0.83 -0.68 14.71
C THR A 107 0.01 -1.85 15.23
N VAL A 108 0.54 -3.07 15.08
CA VAL A 108 -0.04 -4.29 15.63
C VAL A 108 0.78 -4.74 16.84
N GLY A 109 0.09 -5.10 17.92
CA GLY A 109 0.71 -5.52 19.18
C GLY A 109 1.03 -4.35 20.11
N THR A 110 1.72 -4.65 21.21
CA THR A 110 2.03 -3.67 22.26
C THR A 110 3.44 -3.88 22.80
N GLY A 111 4.12 -2.81 23.21
CA GLY A 111 5.44 -2.91 23.84
C GLY A 111 6.53 -3.39 22.88
N SER A 112 7.41 -4.28 23.34
CA SER A 112 8.60 -4.72 22.59
C SER A 112 8.31 -5.66 21.41
N THR A 113 7.06 -6.09 21.24
CA THR A 113 6.63 -6.92 20.10
C THR A 113 5.72 -6.15 19.14
N ALA A 114 5.62 -4.83 19.31
CA ALA A 114 4.84 -3.99 18.42
C ALA A 114 5.51 -3.94 17.03
N VAL A 115 4.74 -4.25 15.99
CA VAL A 115 5.16 -4.14 14.60
C VAL A 115 4.41 -2.96 13.97
N THR A 116 5.16 -1.95 13.54
CA THR A 116 4.61 -0.80 12.83
C THR A 116 4.70 -1.03 11.33
N TYR A 117 3.59 -0.74 10.65
CA TYR A 117 3.43 -0.75 9.21
C TYR A 117 3.16 0.70 8.76
N SER A 118 3.82 1.14 7.71
CA SER A 118 3.53 2.44 7.10
C SER A 118 3.84 2.43 5.60
N PHE A 119 3.33 3.45 4.92
CA PHE A 119 3.63 3.67 3.51
C PHE A 119 3.77 5.15 3.23
N ASP A 120 4.81 5.48 2.49
CA ASP A 120 5.12 6.81 1.98
C ASP A 120 4.68 6.88 0.52
N LEU A 121 3.77 7.79 0.18
CA LEU A 121 3.36 8.03 -1.20
C LEU A 121 4.25 9.14 -1.80
N LEU A 122 5.04 8.79 -2.80
CA LEU A 122 6.06 9.68 -3.37
C LEU A 122 5.62 10.36 -4.66
N SER A 123 4.85 9.67 -5.49
CA SER A 123 4.36 10.19 -6.78
C SER A 123 2.94 9.70 -7.06
N LEU A 124 2.28 10.33 -8.02
CA LEU A 124 1.07 9.79 -8.65
C LEU A 124 1.28 9.82 -10.17
N SER A 125 1.21 8.65 -10.80
CA SER A 125 1.21 8.47 -12.25
C SER A 125 -0.20 8.58 -12.84
N VAL A 126 -1.23 8.32 -12.02
CA VAL A 126 -2.62 8.59 -12.31
C VAL A 126 -3.20 9.42 -11.18
N ALA A 127 -3.78 10.57 -11.53
CA ALA A 127 -4.49 11.43 -10.60
C ALA A 127 -5.72 11.99 -11.30
N SER A 128 -6.83 11.26 -11.30
CA SER A 128 -8.04 11.63 -12.02
C SER A 128 -9.21 11.78 -11.08
N PHE A 129 -9.84 12.96 -11.11
CA PHE A 129 -11.12 13.20 -10.47
C PHE A 129 -12.14 13.72 -11.50
N HIS A 130 -13.30 13.07 -11.54
CA HIS A 130 -14.45 13.50 -12.29
C HIS A 130 -15.59 13.82 -11.33
N ASP A 131 -15.99 15.09 -11.27
CA ASP A 131 -17.22 15.48 -10.60
C ASP A 131 -18.40 15.21 -11.54
N GLY A 132 -19.25 14.26 -11.16
CA GLY A 132 -20.46 13.94 -11.92
C GLY A 132 -21.49 15.07 -11.87
N GLY A 133 -21.45 15.92 -10.85
CA GLY A 133 -22.49 16.91 -10.57
C GLY A 133 -23.74 16.30 -9.94
N VAL A 134 -24.77 17.14 -9.73
CA VAL A 134 -25.98 16.75 -8.98
C VAL A 134 -26.68 15.56 -9.64
N GLY A 135 -26.86 14.49 -8.87
CA GLY A 135 -27.57 13.27 -9.29
C GLY A 135 -26.78 12.33 -10.20
N LYS A 136 -25.47 12.57 -10.40
CA LYS A 136 -24.59 11.70 -11.19
C LYS A 136 -23.42 11.21 -10.33
N PRO A 137 -22.87 10.01 -10.61
CA PRO A 137 -21.75 9.48 -9.85
C PRO A 137 -20.47 10.27 -10.15
N SER A 138 -19.74 10.64 -9.10
CA SER A 138 -18.36 11.11 -9.21
C SER A 138 -17.40 9.92 -9.21
N GLY A 139 -16.23 10.12 -9.79
CA GLY A 139 -15.17 9.11 -9.88
C GLY A 139 -13.82 9.68 -9.46
N LEU A 140 -13.05 8.90 -8.70
CA LEU A 140 -11.67 9.19 -8.33
C LEU A 140 -10.82 7.97 -8.66
N ASN A 141 -9.70 8.20 -9.31
CA ASN A 141 -8.68 7.18 -9.54
C ASN A 141 -7.30 7.77 -9.28
N LEU A 142 -6.60 7.22 -8.31
CA LEU A 142 -5.23 7.57 -7.96
C LEU A 142 -4.36 6.32 -8.09
N MET A 143 -3.23 6.43 -8.77
CA MET A 143 -2.21 5.38 -8.82
C MET A 143 -0.83 6.03 -8.79
N GLY A 144 0.12 5.44 -8.08
CA GLY A 144 1.43 6.05 -7.91
C GLY A 144 2.43 5.17 -7.20
N ASP A 145 3.65 5.67 -7.09
CA ASP A 145 4.76 4.94 -6.49
C ASP A 145 5.03 5.46 -5.08
N GLY A 146 5.52 4.56 -4.23
CA GLY A 146 5.84 4.86 -2.85
C GLY A 146 6.82 3.88 -2.25
N ILE A 147 7.01 4.00 -0.93
CA ILE A 147 7.88 3.12 -0.14
C ILE A 147 7.05 2.53 1.00
N ALA A 148 7.03 1.22 1.10
CA ALA A 148 6.45 0.48 2.20
C ALA A 148 7.49 0.26 3.31
N HIS A 149 7.02 0.30 4.56
CA HIS A 149 7.82 0.07 5.75
C HIS A 149 7.12 -0.95 6.65
N ILE A 150 7.86 -1.94 7.13
CA ILE A 150 7.44 -2.87 8.18
C ILE A 150 8.59 -2.98 9.17
N THR A 151 8.29 -2.92 10.46
CA THR A 151 9.32 -3.09 11.51
C THR A 151 10.07 -4.41 11.34
N GLY A 152 11.39 -4.34 11.15
CA GLY A 152 12.25 -5.52 10.94
C GLY A 152 12.50 -5.89 9.48
N PHE A 153 11.93 -5.15 8.52
CA PHE A 153 12.15 -5.33 7.07
C PHE A 153 12.95 -4.16 6.49
N GLU A 154 13.46 -4.32 5.27
CA GLU A 154 13.95 -3.18 4.48
C GLU A 154 12.80 -2.37 3.91
N ASP A 155 13.01 -1.06 3.81
CA ASP A 155 12.18 -0.17 3.02
C ASP A 155 12.09 -0.70 1.58
N THR A 156 10.88 -0.90 1.09
CA THR A 156 10.63 -1.55 -0.21
C THR A 156 9.76 -0.66 -1.07
N GLU A 157 10.16 -0.40 -2.32
CA GLU A 157 9.30 0.31 -3.29
C GLU A 157 7.96 -0.41 -3.42
N ALA A 158 6.85 0.30 -3.64
CA ALA A 158 5.53 -0.31 -3.77
C ALA A 158 4.55 0.61 -4.52
N ILE A 159 3.49 0.04 -5.09
CA ILE A 159 2.50 0.78 -5.88
C ILE A 159 1.25 1.06 -5.03
N PHE A 160 0.91 2.34 -4.92
CA PHE A 160 -0.36 2.78 -4.37
C PHE A 160 -1.43 2.80 -5.46
N ALA A 161 -2.62 2.27 -5.16
CA ALA A 161 -3.80 2.49 -5.99
C ALA A 161 -5.06 2.73 -5.14
N LEU A 162 -5.94 3.57 -5.66
CA LEU A 162 -7.19 3.96 -5.03
C LEU A 162 -8.22 4.26 -6.10
N GLU A 163 -9.36 3.58 -6.04
CA GLU A 163 -10.51 3.87 -6.88
C GLU A 163 -11.73 4.18 -6.01
N ALA A 164 -12.46 5.23 -6.35
CA ALA A 164 -13.74 5.52 -5.72
C ALA A 164 -14.80 5.87 -6.74
N THR A 165 -15.99 5.31 -6.52
CA THR A 165 -17.18 5.62 -7.31
C THR A 165 -18.35 5.96 -6.39
N GLY A 166 -18.98 7.12 -6.61
CA GLY A 166 -20.05 7.61 -5.74
C GLY A 166 -19.57 7.93 -4.32
N THR A 167 -20.19 7.34 -3.30
CA THR A 167 -19.81 7.52 -1.87
C THR A 167 -18.96 6.37 -1.32
N HIS A 168 -18.60 5.39 -2.16
CA HIS A 168 -17.80 4.24 -1.78
C HIS A 168 -16.35 4.44 -2.24
N LEU A 169 -15.42 4.38 -1.29
CA LEU A 169 -13.99 4.30 -1.57
C LEU A 169 -13.60 2.82 -1.52
N THR A 170 -13.04 2.29 -2.61
CA THR A 170 -12.45 0.94 -2.64
C THR A 170 -10.94 1.10 -2.74
N PHE A 171 -10.23 0.66 -1.71
CA PHE A 171 -8.78 0.79 -1.62
C PHE A 171 -8.11 -0.53 -1.96
N ALA A 172 -7.09 -0.48 -2.82
CA ALA A 172 -6.19 -1.60 -3.02
C ALA A 172 -4.78 -1.06 -3.29
N ILE A 173 -3.83 -1.35 -2.41
CA ILE A 173 -2.41 -1.28 -2.78
C ILE A 173 -2.16 -2.51 -3.66
N LEU A 174 -1.46 -2.34 -4.78
CA LEU A 174 -1.04 -3.45 -5.64
C LEU A 174 0.48 -3.59 -5.45
N GLN A 175 0.96 -4.82 -5.32
CA GLN A 175 2.35 -5.16 -4.99
C GLN A 175 3.41 -4.34 -5.78
N PRO A 176 4.61 -4.14 -5.20
CA PRO A 176 5.80 -3.84 -5.98
C PRO A 176 6.01 -4.83 -7.11
N SER A 177 6.36 -4.27 -8.26
CA SER A 177 6.97 -4.98 -9.37
C SER A 177 8.22 -5.73 -8.91
N ASN A 178 8.15 -7.04 -8.95
CA ASN A 178 9.29 -7.88 -9.31
C ASN A 178 9.80 -7.47 -10.70
N THR A 179 10.61 -6.42 -10.78
CA THR A 179 11.38 -6.12 -11.99
C THR A 179 12.80 -5.67 -11.63
N ALA A 180 13.77 -6.57 -11.50
CA ALA A 180 14.43 -7.18 -12.66
C ALA A 180 13.50 -7.66 -13.79
N VAL A 181 13.24 -6.80 -14.79
CA VAL A 181 12.65 -7.20 -16.11
C VAL A 181 13.69 -8.11 -16.79
N PRO A 182 13.36 -9.30 -17.36
CA PRO A 182 12.43 -9.39 -18.49
C PRO A 182 11.53 -10.64 -18.69
N THR A 183 10.35 -10.38 -19.30
CA THR A 183 9.67 -11.17 -20.38
C THR A 183 8.63 -12.28 -20.11
N THR A 184 7.83 -12.26 -19.06
CA THR A 184 6.59 -13.08 -19.05
C THR A 184 5.40 -12.34 -18.42
N PRO A 185 4.24 -12.25 -19.10
CA PRO A 185 3.00 -11.88 -18.43
C PRO A 185 2.65 -12.96 -17.42
N ASP A 186 2.81 -12.64 -16.13
CA ASP A 186 2.43 -13.54 -15.05
C ASP A 186 0.90 -13.71 -15.11
N GLY A 187 0.45 -14.96 -15.22
CA GLY A 187 -0.94 -15.31 -15.53
C GLY A 187 -1.99 -14.72 -14.58
N GLY A 188 -1.60 -14.29 -13.37
CA GLY A 188 -2.47 -13.58 -12.43
C GLY A 188 -2.81 -12.15 -12.87
N SER A 189 -1.84 -11.39 -13.33
CA SER A 189 -2.01 -9.99 -13.78
C SER A 189 -2.77 -9.93 -15.11
N ALA A 190 -2.57 -10.93 -15.98
CA ALA A 190 -3.33 -11.08 -17.21
C ALA A 190 -4.81 -11.42 -16.96
N LEU A 191 -5.11 -12.24 -15.94
CA LEU A 191 -6.49 -12.56 -15.55
C LEU A 191 -7.18 -11.38 -14.84
N ALA A 192 -6.45 -10.58 -14.06
CA ALA A 192 -6.98 -9.37 -13.44
C ALA A 192 -7.30 -8.28 -14.49
N LEU A 193 -6.40 -8.04 -15.46
CA LEU A 193 -6.65 -7.15 -16.60
C LEU A 193 -7.81 -7.65 -17.48
N LEU A 194 -7.93 -8.97 -17.67
CA LEU A 194 -9.07 -9.56 -18.37
C LEU A 194 -10.39 -9.36 -17.60
N GLY A 195 -10.37 -9.53 -16.28
CA GLY A 195 -11.55 -9.31 -15.42
C GLY A 195 -12.01 -7.85 -15.45
N ILE A 196 -11.09 -6.90 -15.32
CA ILE A 196 -11.38 -5.46 -15.39
C ILE A 196 -11.82 -5.07 -16.82
N GLY A 197 -11.18 -5.63 -17.85
CA GLY A 197 -11.57 -5.43 -19.25
C GLY A 197 -12.98 -5.92 -19.56
N LEU A 198 -13.39 -7.09 -19.05
CA LEU A 198 -14.75 -7.61 -19.24
C LEU A 198 -15.80 -6.77 -18.51
N LEU A 199 -15.48 -6.26 -17.32
CA LEU A 199 -16.36 -5.33 -16.60
C LEU A 199 -16.51 -3.99 -17.34
N ALA A 200 -15.44 -3.47 -17.95
CA ALA A 200 -15.49 -2.26 -18.77
C ALA A 200 -16.33 -2.45 -20.04
N VAL A 201 -16.23 -3.62 -20.70
CA VAL A 201 -17.04 -3.96 -21.88
C VAL A 201 -18.52 -4.11 -21.53
N GLU A 202 -18.85 -4.75 -20.41
CA GLU A 202 -20.23 -4.88 -19.95
C GLU A 202 -20.82 -3.52 -19.51
N GLY A 203 -20.00 -2.64 -18.90
CA GLY A 203 -20.38 -1.27 -18.62
C GLY A 203 -20.71 -0.46 -19.88
N LEU A 204 -19.90 -0.61 -20.94
CA LEU A 204 -20.15 0.02 -22.24
C LEU A 204 -21.41 -0.53 -22.92
N ARG A 205 -21.64 -1.85 -22.83
CA ARG A 205 -22.84 -2.50 -23.39
C ARG A 205 -24.13 -1.98 -22.75
N ARG A 206 -24.16 -1.83 -21.42
CA ARG A 206 -25.35 -1.28 -20.73
C ARG A 206 -25.61 0.18 -21.10
N LYS A 207 -24.55 0.96 -21.27
CA LYS A 207 -24.66 2.37 -21.69
C LYS A 207 -25.26 2.51 -23.10
N LEU A 208 -24.91 1.62 -24.02
CA LEU A 208 -25.44 1.61 -25.39
C LEU A 208 -26.85 1.02 -25.51
N ALA A 209 -27.23 0.09 -24.62
CA ALA A 209 -28.58 -0.49 -24.60
C ALA A 209 -29.65 0.43 -23.97
N THR A 210 -29.22 1.50 -23.31
CA THR A 210 -30.10 2.48 -22.65
C THR A 210 -30.11 3.84 -23.37
N ALA A 211 -29.45 3.93 -24.54
CA ALA A 211 -29.44 5.09 -25.44
C ALA A 211 -30.23 4.74 -26.71
#